data_AF-E3KCV8-F1
#
_entry.id   AF-E3KCV8-F1
#
_cell.length_a   1.000
_cell.length_b   1.000
_cell.length_c   1.000
_cell.angle_alpha   90.00
_cell.angle_beta   90.00
_cell.angle_gamma   90.00
#
_symmetry.space_group_name_H-M   'P 1'
#
loop_
_entity.id
_entity.type
_entity.pdbx_description
1 polymer ?
#
loop_
_entity_poly.entity_id
_entity_poly.type
_entity_poly.pdbx_seq_one_letter_code
_entity_poly.pdbx_strand_id
1 'polypeptide(L)'
;MTSISYLYSSPDLINYFKETIKNIETVVSQMEEETVEDNPTKDRRAIDLANAVQIKQIQEQIASYCAKRHVLDSLVPDALVIWNICRVRLGRDPIRIASWAPTTASSTPSMGSLATKK
;
A
#
# COMPACT_ATOMS: atom_id res chain seq x y z
N MET A 1 -16.37 -30.24 4.39
CA MET A 1 -16.15 -29.82 2.99
C MET A 1 -15.37 -28.52 3.01
N THR A 2 -14.05 -28.57 2.81
CA THR A 2 -13.21 -27.38 2.65
C THR A 2 -13.34 -26.91 1.21
N SER A 3 -14.11 -25.84 1.00
CA SER A 3 -14.22 -25.21 -0.32
C SER A 3 -12.88 -24.56 -0.66
N ILE A 4 -12.11 -25.20 -1.52
CA ILE A 4 -10.95 -24.58 -2.16
C ILE A 4 -11.52 -23.65 -3.22
N SER A 5 -11.70 -22.38 -2.87
CA SER A 5 -12.08 -21.34 -3.81
C SER A 5 -10.88 -21.11 -4.73
N TYR A 6 -10.90 -21.71 -5.91
CA TYR A 6 -9.95 -21.37 -6.96
C TYR A 6 -10.10 -19.87 -7.25
N LEU A 7 -9.10 -19.09 -6.84
CA LEU A 7 -8.91 -17.68 -7.20
C LEU A 7 -8.73 -17.60 -8.72
N TYR A 8 -9.83 -17.70 -9.47
CA TYR A 8 -9.89 -17.13 -10.80
C TYR A 8 -9.79 -15.62 -10.60
N SER A 9 -8.57 -15.11 -10.63
CA SER A 9 -8.32 -13.68 -10.63
C SER A 9 -8.96 -13.14 -11.90
N SER A 10 -10.17 -12.57 -11.77
CA SER A 10 -10.89 -12.00 -12.91
C SER A 10 -9.96 -11.03 -13.64
N PRO A 11 -9.87 -11.07 -14.98
CA PRO A 11 -9.11 -10.08 -15.75
C PRO A 11 -9.41 -8.65 -15.32
N ASP A 12 -10.66 -8.37 -14.92
CA ASP A 12 -11.10 -7.07 -14.42
C ASP A 12 -10.40 -6.66 -13.12
N LEU A 13 -10.18 -7.62 -12.20
CA LEU A 13 -9.51 -7.38 -10.93
C LEU A 13 -8.02 -7.10 -11.16
N ILE A 14 -7.40 -7.86 -12.05
CA ILE A 14 -5.99 -7.67 -12.43
C ILE A 14 -5.80 -6.31 -13.10
N ASN A 15 -6.70 -5.95 -14.03
CA ASN A 15 -6.67 -4.66 -14.71
C ASN A 15 -6.86 -3.52 -13.72
N TYR A 16 -7.83 -3.64 -12.81
CA TYR A 16 -8.02 -2.68 -11.73
C TYR A 16 -6.76 -2.47 -10.87
N PHE A 17 -6.07 -3.55 -10.47
CA PHE A 17 -4.83 -3.41 -9.69
C PHE A 17 -3.71 -2.76 -10.49
N LYS A 18 -3.53 -3.12 -11.77
CA LYS A 18 -2.53 -2.48 -12.64
C LYS A 18 -2.80 -0.99 -12.79
N GLU A 19 -4.06 -0.62 -13.03
CA GLU A 19 -4.47 0.79 -13.14
C GLU A 19 -4.30 1.52 -11.81
N THR A 20 -4.68 0.90 -10.70
CA THR A 20 -4.55 1.49 -9.36
C THR A 20 -3.09 1.77 -9.02
N ILE A 21 -2.18 0.82 -9.26
CA ILE A 21 -0.75 1.01 -9.02
C ILE A 21 -0.23 2.17 -9.88
N LYS A 22 -0.55 2.17 -11.18
CA LYS A 22 -0.13 3.24 -12.11
C LYS A 22 -0.67 4.61 -11.70
N ASN A 23 -1.91 4.66 -11.21
CA ASN A 23 -2.53 5.89 -10.72
C ASN A 23 -1.84 6.40 -9.46
N ILE A 24 -1.49 5.52 -8.52
CA ILE A 24 -0.72 5.89 -7.32
C ILE A 24 0.65 6.42 -7.73
N GLU A 25 1.37 5.74 -8.63
CA GLU A 25 2.66 6.23 -9.13
C GLU A 25 2.54 7.63 -9.76
N THR A 26 1.48 7.88 -10.54
CA THR A 26 1.22 9.18 -11.16
C THR A 26 0.95 10.26 -10.11
N VAL A 27 0.10 9.97 -9.13
CA VAL A 27 -0.22 10.88 -8.02
C VAL A 27 1.03 11.19 -7.22
N VAL A 28 1.85 10.18 -6.91
CA VAL A 28 3.11 10.38 -6.19
C VAL A 28 4.09 11.24 -6.99
N SER A 29 4.23 11.03 -8.30
CA SER A 29 5.09 11.89 -9.13
C SER A 29 4.65 13.36 -9.13
N GLN A 30 3.34 13.62 -9.01
CA GLN A 30 2.81 14.99 -8.86
C GLN A 30 3.06 15.56 -7.45
N MET A 31 2.88 14.73 -6.41
CA MET A 31 3.08 15.13 -5.01
C MET A 31 4.54 15.38 -4.66
N GLU A 32 5.43 14.62 -5.28
CA GLU A 32 6.86 14.62 -5.00
C GLU A 32 7.65 15.43 -6.03
N GLU A 33 7.05 16.18 -6.96
CA GLU A 33 7.70 17.01 -8.03
C GLU A 33 9.19 16.71 -8.29
N GLU A 34 9.49 16.09 -9.44
CA GLU A 34 10.82 15.61 -9.85
C GLU A 34 11.90 16.71 -9.85
N THR A 35 11.51 17.98 -9.88
CA THR A 35 12.40 19.13 -9.94
C THR A 35 11.85 20.31 -9.15
N VAL A 36 12.38 20.61 -7.96
CA VAL A 36 12.51 22.02 -7.53
C VAL A 36 13.74 22.11 -6.65
N GLU A 37 14.58 23.10 -6.97
CA GLU A 37 15.68 23.59 -6.15
C GLU A 37 15.39 23.48 -4.66
N ASP A 38 16.44 23.12 -3.93
CA ASP A 38 16.47 22.94 -2.48
C ASP A 38 16.10 24.25 -1.78
N ASN A 39 14.80 24.58 -1.79
CA ASN A 39 14.30 25.87 -1.31
C ASN A 39 14.07 25.69 0.20
N PRO A 40 14.95 26.25 1.05
CA PRO A 40 15.00 25.94 2.48
C PRO A 40 13.79 26.47 3.25
N THR A 41 12.92 27.22 2.59
CA THR A 41 11.72 27.88 3.11
C THR A 41 10.44 27.03 2.99
N LYS A 42 10.44 25.92 2.25
CA LYS A 42 9.28 25.01 2.20
C LYS A 42 9.27 24.15 3.47
N ASP A 43 8.22 24.24 4.28
CA ASP A 43 7.97 23.32 5.40
C ASP A 43 7.72 21.90 4.86
N ARG A 44 8.81 21.19 4.54
CA ARG A 44 8.79 19.82 3.99
C ARG A 44 7.95 18.87 4.83
N ARG A 45 7.98 19.03 6.16
CA ARG A 45 7.16 18.24 7.09
C ARG A 45 5.66 18.48 6.93
N ALA A 46 5.23 19.72 6.69
CA ALA A 46 3.82 20.03 6.47
C ALA A 46 3.33 19.46 5.14
N ILE A 47 4.19 19.48 4.12
CA ILE A 47 3.94 18.89 2.80
C ILE A 47 3.85 17.36 2.91
N ASP A 48 4.83 16.72 3.58
CA ASP A 48 4.83 15.28 3.84
C ASP A 48 3.57 14.84 4.61
N LEU A 49 3.11 15.65 5.58
CA LEU A 49 1.89 15.37 6.33
C LEU A 49 0.65 15.46 5.43
N ALA A 50 0.53 16.51 4.62
CA ALA A 50 -0.57 16.66 3.68
C ALA A 50 -0.61 15.51 2.66
N ASN A 51 0.57 15.13 2.17
CA ASN A 51 0.76 14.00 1.26
C ASN A 51 0.38 12.67 1.92
N ALA A 52 0.74 12.46 3.18
CA ALA A 52 0.37 11.26 3.93
C ALA A 52 -1.15 11.13 4.13
N VAL A 53 -1.86 12.25 4.32
CA VAL A 53 -3.33 12.26 4.39
C VAL A 53 -3.95 11.81 3.07
N GLN A 54 -3.42 12.27 1.93
CA GLN A 54 -3.90 11.85 0.60
C GLN A 54 -3.67 10.34 0.38
N ILE A 55 -2.50 9.83 0.73
CA ILE A 55 -2.17 8.40 0.60
C ILE A 55 -3.08 7.53 1.47
N LYS A 56 -3.43 8.01 2.67
CA LYS A 56 -4.40 7.32 3.53
C LYS A 56 -5.79 7.24 2.89
N GLN A 57 -6.26 8.34 2.30
CA GLN A 57 -7.55 8.35 1.60
C GLN A 57 -7.57 7.38 0.42
N ILE A 58 -6.47 7.31 -0.34
CA ILE A 58 -6.32 6.35 -1.45
C ILE A 58 -6.39 4.91 -0.93
N GLN A 59 -5.69 4.60 0.16
CA GLN A 59 -5.75 3.26 0.76
C GLN A 59 -7.17 2.87 1.17
N GLU A 60 -7.92 3.78 1.79
CA GLU A 60 -9.32 3.55 2.18
C GLU A 60 -10.22 3.27 0.97
N GLN A 61 -10.00 3.98 -0.15
CA GLN A 61 -10.74 3.74 -1.40
C GLN A 61 -10.43 2.36 -2.00
N ILE A 62 -9.15 1.97 -2.04
CA ILE A 62 -8.72 0.66 -2.55
C ILE A 62 -9.28 -0.45 -1.66
N ALA A 63 -9.15 -0.31 -0.34
CA ALA A 63 -9.67 -1.27 0.62
C ALA A 63 -11.20 -1.43 0.49
N SER A 64 -11.94 -0.32 0.36
CA SER A 64 -13.39 -0.35 0.14
C SER A 64 -13.78 -1.06 -1.15
N TYR A 65 -13.06 -0.81 -2.24
CA TYR A 65 -13.30 -1.47 -3.52
C TYR A 65 -13.02 -2.98 -3.46
N CYS A 66 -11.95 -3.36 -2.78
CA CYS A 66 -11.52 -4.75 -2.60
C CYS A 66 -12.46 -5.53 -1.68
N ALA A 67 -12.90 -4.92 -0.58
CA ALA A 67 -13.86 -5.51 0.36
C ALA A 67 -15.19 -5.85 -0.32
N LYS A 68 -15.70 -4.95 -1.18
CA LYS A 68 -16.93 -5.17 -1.98
C LYS A 68 -16.83 -6.38 -2.93
N ARG A 69 -15.62 -6.81 -3.27
CA ARG A 69 -15.33 -7.92 -4.20
C ARG A 69 -14.76 -9.15 -3.49
N HIS A 70 -14.78 -9.16 -2.15
CA HIS A 70 -14.25 -10.24 -1.34
C HIS A 70 -12.79 -10.61 -1.69
N VAL A 71 -12.00 -9.61 -2.07
CA VAL A 71 -10.55 -9.77 -2.25
C VAL A 71 -9.93 -10.01 -0.89
N LEU A 72 -8.99 -10.96 -0.82
CA LEU A 72 -8.20 -11.19 0.38
C LEU A 72 -7.38 -9.94 0.72
N ASP A 73 -7.41 -9.56 1.99
CA ASP A 73 -6.65 -8.44 2.56
C ASP A 73 -5.17 -8.44 2.15
N SER A 74 -4.54 -9.62 2.10
CA SER A 74 -3.14 -9.78 1.68
C SER A 74 -2.86 -9.47 0.21
N LEU A 75 -3.89 -9.37 -0.63
CA LEU A 75 -3.78 -9.06 -2.06
C LEU A 75 -4.14 -7.61 -2.38
N VAL A 76 -4.60 -6.85 -1.38
CA VAL A 76 -4.94 -5.43 -1.53
C VAL A 76 -3.63 -4.63 -1.68
N PRO A 77 -3.48 -3.83 -2.75
CA PRO A 77 -2.32 -2.95 -2.90
C PRO A 77 -2.17 -2.00 -1.70
N ASP A 78 -0.94 -1.84 -1.21
CA ASP A 78 -0.62 -0.91 -0.13
C ASP A 78 -0.06 0.40 -0.72
N ALA A 79 -0.85 1.47 -0.60
CA ALA A 79 -0.52 2.78 -1.15
C ALA A 79 0.72 3.42 -0.49
N LEU A 80 0.97 3.17 0.81
CA LEU A 80 2.16 3.68 1.49
C LEU A 80 3.42 2.97 1.01
N VAL A 81 3.34 1.65 0.77
CA VAL A 81 4.46 0.90 0.19
C VAL A 81 4.79 1.43 -1.20
N ILE A 82 3.80 1.64 -2.06
CA ILE A 82 4.00 2.17 -3.41
C ILE A 82 4.60 3.58 -3.35
N TRP A 83 4.09 4.44 -2.46
CA TRP A 83 4.65 5.78 -2.26
C TRP A 83 6.12 5.73 -1.80
N ASN A 84 6.45 4.87 -0.85
CA ASN A 84 7.82 4.71 -0.38
C ASN A 84 8.76 4.18 -1.47
N ILE A 85 8.30 3.28 -2.34
CA ILE A 85 9.08 2.81 -3.50
C ILE A 85 9.39 3.98 -4.44
N CYS A 86 8.40 4.82 -4.75
CA CYS A 86 8.58 6.00 -5.59
C CYS A 86 9.52 7.02 -4.94
N ARG A 87 9.41 7.29 -3.64
CA ARG A 87 10.33 8.19 -2.91
C ARG A 87 11.77 7.71 -2.95
N VAL A 88 12.00 6.42 -2.70
CA VAL A 88 13.35 5.83 -2.78
C VAL A 88 13.92 5.94 -4.20
N ARG A 89 13.09 5.73 -5.24
CA ARG A 89 13.50 5.94 -6.64
C ARG A 89 13.91 7.39 -6.93
N LEU A 90 13.30 8.36 -6.26
CA LEU A 90 13.62 9.78 -6.33
C LEU A 90 14.76 10.19 -5.38
N GLY A 91 15.42 9.25 -4.70
CA GLY A 91 16.51 9.53 -3.75
C GLY A 91 16.05 10.14 -2.42
N ARG A 92 14.76 10.03 -2.07
CA ARG A 92 14.18 10.54 -0.83
C ARG A 92 14.06 9.45 0.22
N ASP A 93 14.11 9.82 1.50
CA ASP A 93 13.92 8.88 2.61
C ASP A 93 12.52 8.24 2.56
N PRO A 94 12.26 7.06 3.10
CA PRO A 94 10.90 6.54 3.22
C PRO A 94 10.13 7.20 4.39
N ILE A 95 8.81 7.35 4.26
CA ILE A 95 7.93 7.81 5.34
C ILE A 95 7.42 6.62 6.15
N ARG A 96 7.42 6.79 7.47
CA ARG A 96 6.80 5.86 8.42
C ARG A 96 5.60 6.50 9.09
N ILE A 97 4.44 5.86 8.96
CA ILE A 97 3.19 6.29 9.61
C ILE A 97 2.88 5.28 10.72
N ALA A 98 2.94 5.71 11.98
CA ALA A 98 2.80 4.81 13.14
C ALA A 98 1.44 4.09 13.21
N SER A 99 0.37 4.71 12.71
CA SER A 99 -0.97 4.13 12.66
C SER A 99 -1.28 3.38 11.36
N TRP A 100 -0.28 3.16 10.49
CA TRP A 100 -0.49 2.44 9.24
C TRP A 100 -0.42 0.93 9.52
N ALA A 101 -1.54 0.25 9.32
CA ALA A 101 -1.59 -1.20 9.32
C ALA A 101 -1.62 -1.65 7.85
N PRO A 102 -0.54 -2.23 7.32
CA PRO A 102 -0.58 -2.88 6.02
C PRO A 102 -1.65 -3.96 6.05
N THR A 103 -2.50 -4.03 5.03
CA THR A 103 -3.50 -5.09 4.88
C THR A 103 -2.84 -6.49 4.78
N THR A 104 -1.53 -6.54 4.54
CA THR A 104 -0.69 -7.75 4.53
C THR A 104 -0.34 -8.30 5.92
N ALA A 105 -0.71 -7.64 7.01
CA ALA A 105 -0.57 -8.17 8.37
C ALA A 105 -1.65 -9.24 8.67
N SER A 106 -1.80 -10.21 7.76
CA SER A 106 -2.43 -11.49 8.06
C SER A 106 -1.55 -12.20 9.08
N SER A 107 -2.06 -12.28 10.31
CA SER A 107 -1.52 -13.05 11.43
C SER A 107 -0.81 -14.31 10.95
N THR A 108 0.51 -14.38 11.19
CA THR A 108 1.25 -15.63 11.06
C THR A 108 0.52 -16.67 11.93
N PRO A 109 0.03 -17.79 11.39
CA PRO A 109 -0.46 -18.85 12.24
C PRO A 109 0.74 -19.36 13.04
N SER A 110 0.73 -19.10 14.35
CA SER A 110 1.67 -19.69 15.29
C SER A 110 1.50 -21.21 15.17
N MET A 111 2.40 -21.87 14.43
CA MET A 111 2.50 -23.32 14.47
C MET A 111 2.97 -23.68 15.87
N GLY A 112 2.02 -24.16 16.68
CA GLY A 112 2.30 -24.75 17.98
C GLY A 112 3.41 -25.79 17.83
N SER A 113 4.48 -25.57 18.60
CA SER A 113 5.60 -26.49 18.71
C SER A 113 5.09 -27.88 19.05
N LEU A 114 5.21 -28.81 18.10
CA LEU A 114 4.92 -30.22 18.33
C LEU A 114 6.02 -30.75 19.26
N ALA A 115 5.71 -30.82 20.56
CA ALA A 115 6.57 -31.43 21.56
C ALA A 115 6.80 -32.91 21.20
N THR A 116 8.01 -33.23 20.72
CA THR A 116 8.50 -34.60 20.62
C THR A 116 8.75 -35.14 22.02
N LYS A 117 7.79 -35.90 22.54
CA LYS A 117 8.03 -36.82 23.67
C LYS A 117 8.95 -37.95 23.17
N LYS A 118 10.11 -38.10 23.80
CA LYS A 118 10.86 -39.35 23.88
C LYS A 118 10.62 -39.97 25.24
#